data_AF-A0A928Z0B1-F1
#
_entry.id   AF-A0A928Z0B1-F1
#
_cell.length_a   1.000
_cell.length_b   1.000
_cell.length_c   1.000
_cell.angle_alpha   90.00
_cell.angle_beta   90.00
_cell.angle_gamma   90.00
#
_symmetry.space_group_name_H-M   'P 1'
#
loop_
_entity.id
_entity.type
_entity.pdbx_description
1 polymer ?
#
loop_
_entity_poly.entity_id
_entity_poly.type
_entity_poly.pdbx_seq_one_letter_code
_entity_poly.pdbx_strand_id
1 'polypeptide(L)'
;SVRIGDTILVKPGEKIPLDGEILEGNSQVDTSALTGESVPRTVKPGESVLAGMINQSGVLTIKTTKLFGESSIARILELVENASSKKAETEKFIRKFARIYTPIVVFLSLAVALIPPLFMANPANVDRFHWVYNALVLLVISCPCGLVISIPLGYFGGVGGAAKRGILVKGSTYLDTLAAVNTVVFDKTGTLTQGVFKVTQIIPKNGFAEDKLLAIAAQVESHSNHPVAQSIRTAYGRSIDDSQVQDYQEIAGHGIQARVGNQLVIAGNDRLLHRENIDHDVCDVDGTVVHLAVDSTYAGRIIIADELKPDAVEAIRSLSRIGVEKTVMLTGDNKSVASSVAQQLGLSDYRAELLPEDKVNAIEQILRQAKGKVAFVG
;
A
#
# COMPACT_ATOMS: atom_id res chain seq x y z
N SER A 1 -19.42 -24.24 12.16
CA SER A 1 -18.33 -23.49 12.83
C SER A 1 -17.07 -24.31 12.66
N VAL A 2 -15.98 -23.69 12.20
CA VAL A 2 -14.69 -24.36 12.02
C VAL A 2 -13.83 -24.07 13.25
N ARG A 3 -13.20 -25.11 13.81
CA ARG A 3 -12.32 -25.05 14.98
C ARG A 3 -10.86 -24.99 14.54
N ILE A 4 -9.97 -24.60 15.45
CA ILE A 4 -8.52 -24.71 15.24
C ILE A 4 -8.16 -26.20 15.13
N GLY A 5 -7.36 -26.55 14.13
CA GLY A 5 -6.95 -27.92 13.84
C GLY A 5 -7.87 -28.68 12.88
N ASP A 6 -8.99 -28.09 12.47
CA ASP A 6 -9.84 -28.67 11.43
C ASP A 6 -9.12 -28.63 10.08
N THR A 7 -9.42 -29.62 9.24
CA THR A 7 -8.87 -29.70 7.88
C THR A 7 -9.90 -29.19 6.89
N ILE A 8 -9.51 -28.20 6.09
CA ILE A 8 -10.34 -27.59 5.06
C ILE A 8 -9.72 -27.88 3.69
N LEU A 9 -10.59 -28.13 2.71
CA LEU A 9 -10.21 -28.32 1.32
C LEU A 9 -10.51 -27.02 0.56
N VAL A 10 -9.51 -26.48 -0.13
CA VAL A 10 -9.66 -25.27 -0.95
C VAL A 10 -9.32 -25.60 -2.39
N LYS A 11 -10.29 -25.40 -3.28
CA LYS A 11 -10.16 -25.67 -4.71
C LYS A 11 -9.54 -24.49 -5.46
N PRO A 12 -9.02 -24.72 -6.68
CA PRO A 12 -8.61 -23.62 -7.57
C PRO A 12 -9.76 -22.64 -7.80
N GLY A 13 -9.47 -21.34 -7.73
CA GLY A 13 -10.42 -20.24 -7.79
C GLY A 13 -11.10 -19.88 -6.46
N GLU A 14 -10.97 -20.71 -5.42
CA GLU A 14 -11.59 -20.44 -4.13
C GLU A 14 -10.72 -19.54 -3.25
N LYS A 15 -11.39 -18.68 -2.46
CA LYS A 15 -10.73 -17.88 -1.44
C LYS A 15 -10.45 -18.74 -0.22
N ILE A 16 -9.23 -18.66 0.30
CA ILE A 16 -8.84 -19.33 1.56
C ILE A 16 -9.66 -18.72 2.70
N PRO A 17 -10.50 -19.50 3.41
CA PRO A 17 -11.44 -18.95 4.38
C PRO A 17 -10.83 -18.62 5.75
N LEU A 18 -9.75 -19.31 6.12
CA LEU A 18 -9.10 -19.21 7.44
C LEU A 18 -7.58 -19.32 7.33
N ASP A 19 -6.86 -18.67 8.25
CA ASP A 19 -5.42 -18.84 8.40
C ASP A 19 -5.11 -20.31 8.76
N GLY A 20 -4.07 -20.86 8.15
CA GLY A 20 -3.74 -22.27 8.29
C GLY A 20 -2.38 -22.65 7.72
N GLU A 21 -2.05 -23.93 7.86
CA GLU A 21 -0.84 -24.55 7.31
C GLU A 21 -1.24 -25.61 6.28
N ILE A 22 -0.54 -25.66 5.15
CA ILE A 22 -0.82 -26.63 4.09
C ILE A 22 -0.35 -28.01 4.54
N LEU A 23 -1.27 -28.97 4.59
CA LEU A 23 -0.97 -30.37 4.81
C LEU A 23 -0.60 -31.07 3.51
N GLU A 24 -1.36 -30.82 2.44
CA GLU A 24 -1.19 -31.50 1.15
C GLU A 24 -1.55 -30.57 -0.02
N GLY A 25 -0.87 -30.79 -1.15
CA GLY A 25 -1.06 -30.03 -2.39
C GLY A 25 -0.01 -28.94 -2.61
N ASN A 26 0.21 -28.59 -3.88
CA ASN A 26 1.03 -27.46 -4.30
C ASN A 26 0.18 -26.55 -5.16
N SER A 27 0.24 -25.23 -4.94
CA SER A 27 -0.53 -24.28 -5.73
C SER A 27 0.15 -22.90 -5.77
N GLN A 28 -0.33 -22.04 -6.66
CA GLN A 28 -0.08 -20.61 -6.60
C GLN A 28 -1.27 -19.94 -5.89
N VAL A 29 -0.98 -19.03 -4.95
CA VAL A 29 -1.98 -18.25 -4.24
C VAL A 29 -1.79 -16.77 -4.55
N ASP A 30 -2.89 -16.12 -4.93
CA ASP A 30 -2.96 -14.68 -5.07
C ASP A 30 -2.94 -14.04 -3.68
N THR A 31 -1.96 -13.18 -3.44
CA THR A 31 -1.79 -12.47 -2.17
C THR A 31 -2.22 -11.00 -2.26
N SER A 32 -2.64 -10.53 -3.44
CA SER A 32 -2.97 -9.12 -3.72
C SER A 32 -3.96 -8.51 -2.73
N ALA A 33 -4.94 -9.30 -2.27
CA ALA A 33 -5.95 -8.85 -1.32
C ALA A 33 -5.40 -8.52 0.08
N LEU A 34 -4.21 -9.03 0.45
CA LEU A 34 -3.60 -8.87 1.77
C LEU A 34 -2.28 -8.08 1.73
N THR A 35 -1.43 -8.36 0.75
CA THR A 35 -0.09 -7.78 0.63
C THR A 35 -0.02 -6.69 -0.44
N GLY A 36 -1.01 -6.60 -1.32
CA GLY A 36 -0.97 -5.72 -2.50
C GLY A 36 -0.03 -6.21 -3.62
N GLU A 37 0.73 -7.29 -3.38
CA GLU A 37 1.65 -7.83 -4.37
C GLU A 37 0.89 -8.52 -5.50
N SER A 38 1.16 -8.12 -6.74
CA SER A 38 0.46 -8.65 -7.93
C SER A 38 0.99 -10.00 -8.40
N VAL A 39 2.11 -10.47 -7.86
CA VAL A 39 2.72 -11.76 -8.24
C VAL A 39 2.16 -12.86 -7.33
N PRO A 40 1.53 -13.92 -7.88
CA PRO A 40 1.06 -15.05 -7.10
C PRO A 40 2.23 -15.74 -6.38
N ARG A 41 2.05 -16.03 -5.08
CA ARG A 41 3.03 -16.76 -4.29
C ARG A 41 2.82 -18.27 -4.49
N THR A 42 3.89 -19.00 -4.80
CA THR A 42 3.84 -20.46 -4.78
C THR A 42 3.87 -20.96 -3.33
N VAL A 43 3.00 -21.92 -3.00
CA VAL A 43 2.91 -22.53 -1.67
C VAL A 43 2.99 -24.05 -1.73
N LYS A 44 3.58 -24.65 -0.69
CA LYS A 44 3.89 -26.09 -0.56
C LYS A 44 3.45 -26.62 0.81
N PRO A 45 3.37 -27.96 1.00
CA PRO A 45 3.12 -28.55 2.32
C PRO A 45 4.10 -28.05 3.37
N GLY A 46 3.59 -27.73 4.56
CA GLY A 46 4.33 -27.12 5.67
C GLY A 46 4.38 -25.59 5.64
N GLU A 47 3.95 -24.94 4.55
CA GLU A 47 3.89 -23.48 4.48
C GLU A 47 2.55 -22.93 5.00
N SER A 48 2.61 -21.75 5.61
CA SER A 48 1.44 -21.03 6.11
C SER A 48 0.72 -20.26 5.01
N VAL A 49 -0.61 -20.31 5.03
CA VAL A 49 -1.52 -19.51 4.19
C VAL A 49 -2.45 -18.68 5.06
N LEU A 50 -2.84 -17.51 4.55
CA LEU A 50 -3.68 -16.56 5.28
C LEU A 50 -5.09 -16.54 4.68
N ALA A 51 -6.07 -16.30 5.55
CA ALA A 51 -7.44 -16.06 5.13
C ALA A 51 -7.47 -14.87 4.15
N GLY A 52 -8.12 -15.04 3.00
CA GLY A 52 -8.27 -13.99 2.00
C GLY A 52 -7.44 -14.14 0.75
N MET A 53 -6.38 -14.96 0.79
CA MET A 53 -5.65 -15.33 -0.41
C MET A 53 -6.56 -16.14 -1.35
N ILE A 54 -6.35 -16.01 -2.67
CA ILE A 54 -7.12 -16.76 -3.67
C ILE A 54 -6.27 -17.89 -4.20
N ASN A 55 -6.73 -19.12 -4.08
CA ASN A 55 -6.05 -20.27 -4.64
C ASN A 55 -6.20 -20.27 -6.17
N GLN A 56 -5.14 -20.44 -6.95
CA GLN A 56 -5.21 -20.30 -8.42
C GLN A 56 -5.16 -21.62 -9.18
N SER A 57 -4.29 -22.57 -8.81
CA SER A 57 -3.96 -23.70 -9.69
C SER A 57 -4.24 -25.09 -9.10
N GLY A 58 -3.66 -25.44 -7.95
CA GLY A 58 -3.79 -26.77 -7.33
C GLY A 58 -4.83 -26.83 -6.21
N VAL A 59 -5.33 -28.03 -5.90
CA VAL A 59 -6.18 -28.23 -4.70
C VAL A 59 -5.28 -28.24 -3.47
N LEU A 60 -5.67 -27.50 -2.43
CA LEU A 60 -4.94 -27.41 -1.17
C LEU A 60 -5.76 -28.00 -0.03
N THR A 61 -5.11 -28.84 0.78
CA THR A 61 -5.63 -29.32 2.06
C THR A 61 -4.94 -28.53 3.17
N ILE A 62 -5.69 -27.74 3.93
CA ILE A 62 -5.15 -26.78 4.90
C ILE A 62 -5.65 -27.14 6.30
N LYS A 63 -4.76 -27.15 7.28
CA LYS A 63 -5.08 -27.25 8.70
C LYS A 63 -5.23 -25.85 9.29
N THR A 64 -6.39 -25.57 9.87
CA THR A 64 -6.67 -24.24 10.44
C THR A 64 -5.81 -23.98 11.68
N THR A 65 -5.23 -22.78 11.76
CA THR A 65 -4.36 -22.35 12.88
C THR A 65 -5.03 -21.29 13.75
N LYS A 66 -5.99 -20.53 13.22
CA LYS A 66 -6.71 -19.47 13.96
C LYS A 66 -8.22 -19.52 13.74
N LEU A 67 -8.96 -18.94 14.69
CA LEU A 67 -10.41 -18.73 14.58
C LEU A 67 -10.72 -17.55 13.66
N PHE A 68 -11.93 -17.52 13.07
CA PHE A 68 -12.36 -16.48 12.13
C PHE A 68 -12.20 -15.05 12.68
N GLY A 69 -12.55 -14.81 13.95
CA GLY A 69 -12.44 -13.51 14.60
C GLY A 69 -11.00 -13.05 14.86
N GLU A 70 -10.03 -13.95 14.82
CA GLU A 70 -8.59 -13.67 14.98
C GLU A 70 -7.84 -13.79 13.64
N SER A 71 -8.56 -14.03 12.55
CA SER A 71 -7.98 -14.12 11.22
C SER A 71 -7.37 -12.79 10.80
N SER A 72 -6.38 -12.87 9.91
CA SER A 72 -5.70 -11.67 9.40
C SER A 72 -6.68 -10.68 8.74
N ILE A 73 -7.72 -11.18 8.05
CA ILE A 73 -8.82 -10.35 7.52
C ILE A 73 -9.62 -9.68 8.65
N ALA A 74 -10.04 -10.42 9.68
CA ALA A 74 -10.87 -9.85 10.74
C ALA A 74 -10.12 -8.71 11.47
N ARG A 75 -8.81 -8.87 11.68
CA ARG A 75 -7.96 -7.84 12.26
C ARG A 75 -7.79 -6.64 11.33
N ILE A 76 -7.65 -6.86 10.01
CA ILE A 76 -7.64 -5.77 9.01
C ILE A 76 -8.98 -5.03 8.99
N LEU A 77 -10.11 -5.75 9.01
CA LEU A 77 -11.45 -5.16 9.04
C LEU A 77 -11.66 -4.35 10.32
N GLU A 78 -11.27 -4.88 11.48
CA GLU A 78 -11.33 -4.17 12.76
C GLU A 78 -10.44 -2.90 12.77
N LEU A 79 -9.24 -2.98 12.19
CA LEU A 79 -8.34 -1.82 12.05
C LEU A 79 -8.93 -0.76 11.11
N VAL A 80 -9.55 -1.16 10.00
CA VAL A 80 -10.20 -0.27 9.03
C VAL A 80 -11.48 0.36 9.62
N GLU A 81 -12.27 -0.41 10.35
CA GLU A 81 -13.52 0.05 10.97
C GLU A 81 -13.23 1.03 12.13
N ASN A 82 -12.22 0.74 12.96
CA ASN A 82 -11.78 1.63 14.04
C ASN A 82 -11.07 2.90 13.54
N ALA A 83 -10.54 2.90 12.31
CA ALA A 83 -10.02 4.10 11.67
C ALA A 83 -11.14 5.09 11.25
N SER A 84 -12.38 4.62 11.07
CA SER A 84 -13.50 5.41 10.55
C SER A 84 -14.21 6.29 11.59
N SER A 85 -14.05 6.02 12.89
CA SER A 85 -14.92 6.60 13.94
C SER A 85 -14.36 7.80 14.71
N LYS A 86 -13.16 8.31 14.36
CA LYS A 86 -12.55 9.43 15.09
C LYS A 86 -12.94 10.78 14.48
N LYS A 87 -13.53 11.65 15.32
CA LYS A 87 -13.85 13.06 15.02
C LYS A 87 -12.60 13.95 15.05
N ALA A 88 -12.58 14.96 14.17
CA ALA A 88 -11.43 15.87 13.99
C ALA A 88 -11.12 16.67 15.27
N GLU A 89 -9.86 17.01 15.48
CA GLU A 89 -9.42 17.85 16.62
C GLU A 89 -10.15 19.20 16.59
N THR A 90 -10.33 19.78 15.41
CA THR A 90 -11.08 21.03 15.18
C THR A 90 -12.57 20.88 15.52
N GLU A 91 -13.17 19.71 15.25
CA GLU A 91 -14.55 19.42 15.68
C GLU A 91 -14.65 19.28 17.21
N LYS A 92 -13.64 18.68 17.86
CA LYS A 92 -13.55 18.63 19.33
C LYS A 92 -13.41 20.02 19.94
N PHE A 93 -12.74 20.96 19.26
CA PHE A 93 -12.63 22.35 19.71
C PHE A 93 -14.00 23.01 19.88
N ILE A 94 -14.93 22.87 18.91
CA ILE A 94 -16.30 23.40 19.06
C ILE A 94 -16.98 22.83 20.30
N ARG A 95 -16.86 21.51 20.54
CA ARG A 95 -17.50 20.90 21.72
C ARG A 95 -16.91 21.43 23.02
N LYS A 96 -15.60 21.67 23.06
CA LYS A 96 -14.92 22.27 24.23
C LYS A 96 -15.32 23.73 24.42
N PHE A 97 -15.37 24.51 23.33
CA PHE A 97 -15.83 25.90 23.34
C PHE A 97 -17.27 25.99 23.86
N ALA A 98 -18.21 25.23 23.30
CA ALA A 98 -19.60 25.24 23.72
C ALA A 98 -19.77 24.84 25.20
N ARG A 99 -18.96 23.90 25.71
CA ARG A 99 -19.00 23.50 27.12
C ARG A 99 -18.61 24.62 28.09
N ILE A 100 -17.76 25.56 27.67
CA ILE A 100 -17.27 26.67 28.51
C ILE A 100 -18.10 27.93 28.25
N TYR A 101 -18.33 28.26 26.98
CA TYR A 101 -19.02 29.48 26.56
C TYR A 101 -20.50 29.51 26.98
N THR A 102 -21.23 28.42 26.78
CA THR A 102 -22.66 28.34 27.11
C THR A 102 -22.95 28.63 28.59
N PRO A 103 -22.30 27.97 29.58
CA PRO A 103 -22.57 28.30 30.98
C PRO A 103 -22.17 29.73 31.33
N ILE A 104 -21.05 30.25 30.81
CA ILE A 104 -20.63 31.64 31.06
C ILE A 104 -21.71 32.63 30.61
N VAL A 105 -22.22 32.47 29.39
CA VAL A 105 -23.27 33.35 28.84
C VAL A 105 -24.57 33.24 29.63
N VAL A 106 -24.96 32.03 30.05
CA VAL A 106 -26.16 31.81 30.87
C VAL A 106 -26.02 32.47 32.23
N PHE A 107 -24.87 32.34 32.89
CA PHE A 107 -24.61 33.01 34.16
C PHE A 107 -24.55 34.54 34.00
N LEU A 108 -23.96 35.04 32.92
CA LEU A 108 -23.91 36.48 32.62
C LEU A 108 -25.32 37.03 32.37
N SER A 109 -26.14 36.31 31.62
CA SER A 109 -27.55 36.66 31.40
C SER A 109 -28.34 36.67 32.72
N LEU A 110 -28.13 35.66 33.57
CA LEU A 110 -28.77 35.62 34.88
C LEU A 110 -28.33 36.78 35.78
N ALA A 111 -27.04 37.12 35.73
CA ALA A 111 -26.48 38.28 36.42
C ALA A 111 -27.10 39.59 35.93
N VAL A 112 -27.28 39.78 34.62
CA VAL A 112 -27.97 40.95 34.04
C VAL A 112 -29.44 41.02 34.46
N ALA A 113 -30.11 39.87 34.61
CA ALA A 113 -31.50 39.83 35.06
C ALA A 113 -31.65 40.18 36.55
N LEU A 114 -30.69 39.81 37.40
CA LEU A 114 -30.81 39.88 38.86
C LEU A 114 -30.05 41.04 39.50
N ILE A 115 -28.83 41.34 39.07
CA ILE A 115 -27.93 42.29 39.75
C ILE A 115 -28.46 43.73 39.67
N PRO A 116 -28.77 44.31 38.50
CA PRO A 116 -29.19 45.71 38.43
C PRO A 116 -30.48 46.02 39.22
N PRO A 117 -31.53 45.18 39.18
CA PRO A 117 -32.72 45.36 40.03
C PRO A 117 -32.46 45.32 41.54
N LEU A 118 -31.42 44.59 42.00
CA LEU A 118 -31.09 44.46 43.43
C LEU A 118 -30.39 45.70 44.01
N PHE A 119 -29.65 46.45 43.19
CA PHE A 119 -28.90 47.64 43.63
C PHE A 119 -29.62 48.97 43.38
N MET A 120 -30.76 48.97 42.69
CA MET A 120 -31.56 50.17 42.46
C MET A 120 -32.51 50.44 43.65
N ALA A 121 -32.23 51.52 44.38
CA ALA A 121 -32.82 51.84 45.69
C ALA A 121 -34.33 52.19 45.70
N ASN A 122 -35.04 52.12 44.56
CA ASN A 122 -36.44 52.57 44.47
C ASN A 122 -37.35 51.51 43.81
N PRO A 123 -38.01 50.63 44.59
CA PRO A 123 -38.80 49.50 44.08
C PRO A 123 -39.97 49.87 43.15
N ALA A 124 -40.42 51.12 43.17
CA ALA A 124 -41.58 51.60 42.41
C ALA A 124 -41.28 51.93 40.93
N ASN A 125 -40.02 52.16 40.56
CA ASN A 125 -39.61 52.58 39.21
C ASN A 125 -38.69 51.56 38.50
N VAL A 126 -38.42 50.41 39.12
CA VAL A 126 -37.62 49.36 38.50
C VAL A 126 -38.53 48.52 37.62
N ASP A 127 -38.45 48.76 36.31
CA ASP A 127 -39.06 47.89 35.32
C ASP A 127 -38.30 46.54 35.29
N ARG A 128 -38.75 45.61 36.13
CA ARG A 128 -38.19 44.26 36.21
C ARG A 128 -38.32 43.51 34.88
N PHE A 129 -39.35 43.82 34.09
CA PHE A 129 -39.51 43.24 32.77
C PHE A 129 -38.42 43.72 31.81
N HIS A 130 -37.97 44.97 31.93
CA HIS A 130 -36.87 45.50 31.11
C HIS A 130 -35.56 44.73 31.30
N TRP A 131 -35.19 44.40 32.55
CA TRP A 131 -33.94 43.66 32.82
C TRP A 131 -34.01 42.19 32.43
N VAL A 132 -35.17 41.56 32.63
CA VAL A 132 -35.43 40.20 32.11
C VAL A 132 -35.41 40.20 30.58
N TYR A 133 -36.00 41.21 29.93
CA TYR A 133 -35.95 41.38 28.48
C TYR A 133 -34.50 41.51 28.00
N ASN A 134 -33.69 42.39 28.60
CA ASN A 134 -32.27 42.55 28.23
C ASN A 134 -31.45 41.27 28.43
N ALA A 135 -31.73 40.49 29.48
CA ALA A 135 -31.11 39.18 29.70
C ALA A 135 -31.46 38.19 28.56
N LEU A 136 -32.73 38.13 28.16
CA LEU A 136 -33.15 37.32 27.01
C LEU A 136 -32.51 37.78 25.71
N VAL A 137 -32.41 39.09 25.47
CA VAL A 137 -31.70 39.65 24.30
C VAL A 137 -30.24 39.21 24.30
N LEU A 138 -29.55 39.26 25.46
CA LEU A 138 -28.18 38.81 25.60
C LEU A 138 -28.01 37.31 25.29
N LEU A 139 -28.93 36.45 25.75
CA LEU A 139 -28.91 35.02 25.41
C LEU A 139 -29.05 34.78 23.91
N VAL A 140 -29.97 35.49 23.25
CA VAL A 140 -30.25 35.33 21.82
C VAL A 140 -29.05 35.78 20.98
N ILE A 141 -28.51 36.98 21.25
CA ILE A 141 -27.35 37.51 20.52
C ILE A 141 -26.12 36.62 20.71
N SER A 142 -26.01 35.96 21.87
CA SER A 142 -24.87 35.11 22.19
C SER A 142 -24.87 33.76 21.46
N CYS A 143 -25.92 33.36 20.71
CA CYS A 143 -25.87 32.09 19.96
C CYS A 143 -24.70 32.09 18.98
N PRO A 144 -23.70 31.19 19.12
CA PRO A 144 -22.58 31.09 18.17
C PRO A 144 -22.99 30.25 16.95
N CYS A 145 -24.19 30.49 16.43
CA CYS A 145 -24.83 29.69 15.39
C CYS A 145 -23.94 29.58 14.13
N GLY A 146 -23.30 30.68 13.69
CA GLY A 146 -22.38 30.69 12.56
C GLY A 146 -21.08 29.91 12.79
N LEU A 147 -20.49 30.04 13.99
CA LEU A 147 -19.26 29.32 14.35
C LEU A 147 -19.48 27.80 14.33
N VAL A 148 -20.60 27.34 14.89
CA VAL A 148 -20.93 25.90 14.97
C VAL A 148 -21.13 25.28 13.58
N ILE A 149 -21.74 26.01 12.65
CA ILE A 149 -22.01 25.50 11.29
C ILE A 149 -20.77 25.57 10.39
N SER A 150 -19.84 26.51 10.63
CA SER A 150 -18.69 26.75 9.77
C SER A 150 -17.78 25.53 9.58
N ILE A 151 -17.51 24.77 10.65
CA ILE A 151 -16.55 23.65 10.63
C ILE A 151 -17.09 22.42 9.87
N PRO A 152 -18.29 21.89 10.16
CA PRO A 152 -18.88 20.81 9.36
C PRO A 152 -19.01 21.18 7.88
N LEU A 153 -19.44 22.42 7.58
CA LEU A 153 -19.57 22.89 6.21
C LEU A 153 -18.22 22.92 5.49
N GLY A 154 -17.16 23.37 6.16
CA GLY A 154 -15.79 23.33 5.64
C GLY A 154 -15.34 21.91 5.32
N TYR A 155 -15.57 20.95 6.22
CA TYR A 155 -15.22 19.55 5.98
C TYR A 155 -16.02 18.93 4.84
N PHE A 156 -17.33 19.14 4.78
CA PHE A 156 -18.15 18.63 3.68
C PHE A 156 -17.74 19.24 2.34
N GLY A 157 -17.42 20.54 2.32
CA GLY A 157 -16.84 21.20 1.15
C GLY A 157 -15.51 20.59 0.72
N GLY A 158 -14.62 20.32 1.69
CA GLY A 158 -13.31 19.68 1.45
C GLY A 158 -13.44 18.25 0.91
N VAL A 159 -14.21 17.40 1.60
CA VAL A 159 -14.45 16.00 1.19
C VAL A 159 -15.16 15.95 -0.17
N GLY A 160 -16.21 16.77 -0.36
CA GLY A 160 -16.92 16.84 -1.64
C GLY A 160 -16.04 17.36 -2.78
N GLY A 161 -15.18 18.35 -2.51
CA GLY A 161 -14.21 18.89 -3.46
C GLY A 161 -13.11 17.90 -3.83
N ALA A 162 -12.66 17.06 -2.88
CA ALA A 162 -11.72 15.98 -3.10
C ALA A 162 -12.35 14.85 -3.93
N ALA A 163 -13.58 14.45 -3.59
CA ALA A 163 -14.32 13.41 -4.31
C ALA A 163 -14.57 13.77 -5.79
N LYS A 164 -14.89 15.05 -6.08
CA LYS A 164 -14.99 15.56 -7.47
C LYS A 164 -13.70 15.42 -8.29
N ARG A 165 -12.55 15.27 -7.63
CA ARG A 165 -11.24 15.05 -8.25
C ARG A 165 -10.75 13.60 -8.13
N GLY A 166 -11.63 12.67 -7.77
CA GLY A 166 -11.29 11.26 -7.62
C GLY A 166 -10.54 10.91 -6.34
N ILE A 167 -10.47 11.84 -5.37
CA ILE A 167 -9.78 11.62 -4.09
C ILE A 167 -10.83 11.26 -3.03
N LEU A 168 -10.81 10.02 -2.55
CA LEU A 168 -11.71 9.55 -1.50
C LEU A 168 -11.08 9.74 -0.11
N VAL A 169 -11.71 10.57 0.72
CA VAL A 169 -11.28 10.80 2.09
C VAL A 169 -12.24 10.11 3.06
N LYS A 170 -11.72 9.16 3.85
CA LYS A 170 -12.54 8.31 4.75
C LYS A 170 -13.05 9.02 6.02
N GLY A 171 -12.79 10.31 6.19
CA GLY A 171 -13.26 11.08 7.36
C GLY A 171 -12.63 12.48 7.48
N SER A 172 -13.25 13.35 8.28
CA SER A 172 -12.81 14.74 8.48
C SER A 172 -11.46 14.86 9.22
N THR A 173 -11.15 13.92 10.12
CA THR A 173 -9.85 13.82 10.81
C THR A 173 -8.66 13.74 9.87
N TYR A 174 -8.84 13.06 8.75
CA TYR A 174 -7.77 12.85 7.78
C TYR A 174 -7.43 14.14 7.03
N LEU A 175 -8.40 15.04 6.82
CA LEU A 175 -8.13 16.35 6.21
C LEU A 175 -7.22 17.21 7.10
N ASP A 176 -7.52 17.27 8.40
CA ASP A 176 -6.67 17.98 9.37
C ASP A 176 -5.27 17.35 9.45
N THR A 177 -5.22 16.01 9.46
CA THR A 177 -3.95 15.29 9.56
C THR A 177 -3.10 15.49 8.31
N LEU A 178 -3.70 15.43 7.12
CA LEU A 178 -3.06 15.68 5.84
C LEU A 178 -2.50 17.11 5.75
N ALA A 179 -3.23 18.11 6.27
CA ALA A 179 -2.75 19.49 6.32
C ALA A 179 -1.50 19.67 7.21
N ALA A 180 -1.25 18.75 8.14
CA ALA A 180 -0.09 18.76 9.04
C ALA A 180 1.04 17.82 8.58
N VAL A 181 0.93 17.18 7.42
CA VAL A 181 1.95 16.28 6.88
C VAL A 181 3.15 17.08 6.41
N ASN A 182 4.34 16.69 6.90
CA ASN A 182 5.61 17.28 6.47
C ASN A 182 6.55 16.25 5.83
N THR A 183 6.29 14.95 6.06
CA THR A 183 7.10 13.86 5.55
C THR A 183 6.19 12.88 4.83
N VAL A 184 6.51 12.55 3.59
CA VAL A 184 5.77 11.54 2.82
C VAL A 184 6.69 10.37 2.53
N VAL A 185 6.25 9.17 2.90
CA VAL A 185 6.94 7.91 2.68
C VAL A 185 6.16 7.14 1.62
N PHE A 186 6.86 6.71 0.57
CA PHE A 186 6.28 5.97 -0.55
C PHE A 186 6.76 4.53 -0.51
N ASP A 187 5.86 3.58 -0.69
CA ASP A 187 6.23 2.30 -1.27
C ASP A 187 6.57 2.51 -2.76
N LYS A 188 7.50 1.71 -3.29
CA LYS A 188 7.88 1.84 -4.70
C LYS A 188 6.83 1.18 -5.59
N THR A 189 6.66 -0.13 -5.43
CA THR A 189 5.89 -0.99 -6.34
C THR A 189 4.41 -0.62 -6.29
N GLY A 190 3.79 -0.34 -7.44
CA GLY A 190 2.37 0.03 -7.56
C GLY A 190 2.03 1.48 -7.15
N THR A 191 2.87 2.11 -6.33
CA THR A 191 2.69 3.50 -5.89
C THR A 191 3.45 4.48 -6.77
N LEU A 192 4.79 4.40 -6.83
CA LEU A 192 5.62 5.23 -7.71
C LEU A 192 5.73 4.64 -9.12
N THR A 193 5.42 3.36 -9.25
CA THR A 193 5.50 2.59 -10.49
C THR A 193 4.11 2.12 -10.95
N GLN A 194 4.00 1.71 -12.20
CA GLN A 194 2.73 1.37 -12.85
C GLN A 194 2.24 -0.05 -12.51
N GLY A 195 3.07 -0.89 -11.88
CA GLY A 195 2.82 -2.32 -11.77
C GLY A 195 3.04 -3.06 -13.09
N VAL A 196 3.74 -2.43 -14.03
CA VAL A 196 4.03 -2.96 -15.36
C VAL A 196 5.53 -3.20 -15.47
N PHE A 197 5.90 -4.47 -15.47
CA PHE A 197 7.28 -4.90 -15.61
C PHE A 197 7.80 -4.67 -17.03
N LYS A 198 9.01 -4.12 -17.14
CA LYS A 198 9.70 -3.87 -18.39
C LYS A 198 11.14 -4.36 -18.31
N VAL A 199 11.64 -4.93 -19.40
CA VAL A 199 13.07 -5.25 -19.53
C VAL A 199 13.85 -3.93 -19.53
N THR A 200 14.76 -3.78 -18.58
CA THR A 200 15.59 -2.58 -18.43
C THR A 200 17.00 -2.79 -18.95
N GLN A 201 17.56 -3.99 -18.73
CA GLN A 201 18.91 -4.35 -19.18
C GLN A 201 18.97 -5.81 -19.59
N ILE A 202 19.80 -6.08 -20.60
CA ILE A 202 20.12 -7.42 -21.09
C ILE A 202 21.63 -7.54 -21.01
N ILE A 203 22.13 -8.51 -20.23
CA ILE A 203 23.56 -8.65 -19.96
C ILE A 203 23.98 -10.05 -20.41
N PRO A 204 24.51 -10.20 -21.64
CA PRO A 204 24.97 -11.48 -22.13
C PRO A 204 26.34 -11.85 -21.56
N LYS A 205 26.59 -13.15 -21.50
CA LYS A 205 27.86 -13.75 -21.06
C LYS A 205 28.28 -14.85 -22.04
N ASN A 206 29.51 -15.35 -21.90
CA ASN A 206 30.01 -16.53 -22.64
C ASN A 206 29.82 -16.48 -24.17
N GLY A 207 29.97 -15.29 -24.78
CA GLY A 207 29.91 -15.10 -26.23
C GLY A 207 28.50 -15.02 -26.82
N PHE A 208 27.46 -14.96 -25.99
CA PHE A 208 26.10 -14.69 -26.47
C PHE A 208 25.92 -13.21 -26.84
N ALA A 209 25.04 -12.94 -27.82
CA ALA A 209 24.63 -11.59 -28.19
C ALA A 209 23.32 -11.22 -27.47
N GLU A 210 23.11 -9.94 -27.17
CA GLU A 210 21.89 -9.43 -26.50
C GLU A 210 20.61 -9.87 -27.22
N ASP A 211 20.55 -9.68 -28.55
CA ASP A 211 19.40 -10.05 -29.38
C ASP A 211 19.10 -11.55 -29.31
N LYS A 212 20.15 -12.38 -29.28
CA LYS A 212 20.02 -13.84 -29.21
C LYS A 212 19.53 -14.28 -27.83
N LEU A 213 20.05 -13.66 -26.77
CA LEU A 213 19.64 -13.92 -25.39
C LEU A 213 18.16 -13.58 -25.19
N LEU A 214 17.71 -12.43 -25.69
CA LEU A 214 16.31 -12.00 -25.62
C LEU A 214 15.38 -12.90 -26.44
N ALA A 215 15.80 -13.31 -27.64
CA ALA A 215 15.02 -14.20 -28.49
C ALA A 215 14.80 -15.58 -27.83
N ILE A 216 15.87 -16.16 -27.27
CA ILE A 216 15.81 -17.44 -26.57
C ILE A 216 14.92 -17.32 -25.32
N ALA A 217 15.07 -16.24 -24.54
CA ALA A 217 14.23 -16.00 -23.39
C ALA A 217 12.75 -15.89 -23.76
N ALA A 218 12.41 -15.14 -24.80
CA ALA A 218 11.04 -14.97 -25.26
C ALA A 218 10.42 -16.29 -25.78
N GLN A 219 11.22 -17.17 -26.40
CA GLN A 219 10.79 -18.50 -26.83
C GLN A 219 10.48 -19.41 -25.64
N VAL A 220 11.38 -19.50 -24.66
CA VAL A 220 11.16 -20.38 -23.49
C VAL A 220 9.99 -19.88 -22.63
N GLU A 221 9.88 -18.57 -22.45
CA GLU A 221 8.80 -17.90 -21.70
C GLU A 221 7.47 -17.81 -22.47
N SER A 222 7.40 -18.35 -23.70
CA SER A 222 6.22 -18.27 -24.57
C SER A 222 4.95 -18.88 -23.96
N HIS A 223 5.09 -19.95 -23.19
CA HIS A 223 3.97 -20.66 -22.54
C HIS A 223 3.71 -20.20 -21.10
N SER A 224 4.57 -19.31 -20.56
CA SER A 224 4.43 -18.80 -19.20
C SER A 224 3.42 -17.66 -19.13
N ASN A 225 2.56 -17.73 -18.12
CA ASN A 225 1.59 -16.67 -17.80
C ASN A 225 2.13 -15.65 -16.79
N HIS A 226 3.38 -15.81 -16.33
CA HIS A 226 3.97 -14.93 -15.33
C HIS A 226 4.17 -13.50 -15.87
N PRO A 227 3.97 -12.43 -15.07
CA PRO A 227 4.19 -11.04 -15.51
C PRO A 227 5.61 -10.77 -16.08
N VAL A 228 6.62 -11.46 -15.53
CA VAL A 228 8.00 -11.46 -16.04
C VAL A 228 8.09 -12.01 -17.46
N ALA A 229 7.47 -13.16 -17.73
CA ALA A 229 7.42 -13.76 -19.06
C ALA A 229 6.78 -12.79 -20.08
N GLN A 230 5.67 -12.15 -19.68
CA GLN A 230 5.02 -11.13 -20.49
C GLN A 230 5.97 -9.97 -20.82
N SER A 231 6.70 -9.44 -19.84
CA SER A 231 7.65 -8.33 -20.06
C SER A 231 8.77 -8.69 -21.05
N ILE A 232 9.28 -9.92 -21.00
CA ILE A 232 10.31 -10.43 -21.92
C ILE A 232 9.74 -10.54 -23.34
N ARG A 233 8.54 -11.12 -23.50
CA ARG A 233 7.87 -11.22 -24.82
C ARG A 233 7.58 -9.84 -25.42
N THR A 234 7.12 -8.90 -24.61
CA THR A 234 6.88 -7.51 -25.04
C THR A 234 8.17 -6.83 -25.45
N ALA A 235 9.27 -7.03 -24.71
CA ALA A 235 10.58 -6.48 -25.06
C ALA A 235 11.15 -7.07 -26.37
N TYR A 236 10.87 -8.34 -26.67
CA TYR A 236 11.29 -8.97 -27.92
C TYR A 236 10.57 -8.38 -29.15
N GLY A 237 9.27 -8.08 -29.02
CA GLY A 237 8.50 -7.29 -30.01
C GLY A 237 8.34 -7.92 -31.40
N ARG A 238 8.73 -9.19 -31.59
CA ARG A 238 8.60 -9.96 -32.83
C ARG A 238 7.72 -11.19 -32.61
N SER A 239 7.24 -11.79 -33.70
CA SER A 239 6.50 -13.06 -33.63
C SER A 239 7.40 -14.15 -33.03
N ILE A 240 6.89 -14.83 -32.02
CA ILE A 240 7.56 -15.96 -31.38
C ILE A 240 7.07 -17.22 -32.07
N ASP A 241 8.01 -18.01 -32.60
CA ASP A 241 7.73 -19.35 -33.10
C ASP A 241 7.75 -20.33 -31.92
N ASP A 242 6.57 -20.66 -31.40
CA ASP A 242 6.37 -21.57 -30.28
C ASP A 242 6.50 -23.05 -30.68
N SER A 243 6.46 -23.35 -31.98
CA SER A 243 6.55 -24.74 -32.50
C SER A 243 7.88 -25.43 -32.19
N GLN A 244 8.92 -24.64 -31.89
CA GLN A 244 10.25 -25.11 -31.54
C GLN A 244 10.40 -25.45 -30.04
N VAL A 245 9.40 -25.14 -29.21
CA VAL A 245 9.45 -25.34 -27.76
C VAL A 245 8.88 -26.71 -27.43
N GLN A 246 9.74 -27.58 -26.90
CA GLN A 246 9.41 -28.95 -26.48
C GLN A 246 9.76 -29.12 -24.99
N ASP A 247 9.16 -30.12 -24.35
CA ASP A 247 9.47 -30.50 -22.96
C ASP A 247 9.39 -29.32 -21.95
N TYR A 248 8.41 -28.43 -22.12
CA TYR A 248 8.20 -27.30 -21.22
C TYR A 248 7.87 -27.77 -19.79
N GLN A 249 8.70 -27.36 -18.84
CA GLN A 249 8.54 -27.65 -17.43
C GLN A 249 8.66 -26.37 -16.60
N GLU A 250 7.59 -26.05 -15.88
CA GLU A 250 7.58 -24.94 -14.92
C GLU A 250 7.97 -25.46 -13.53
N ILE A 251 9.08 -24.93 -13.00
CA ILE A 251 9.64 -25.30 -11.71
C ILE A 251 9.30 -24.19 -10.73
N ALA A 252 8.23 -24.41 -9.96
CA ALA A 252 7.67 -23.39 -9.09
C ALA A 252 8.70 -22.83 -8.09
N GLY A 253 8.77 -21.50 -8.02
CA GLY A 253 9.73 -20.75 -7.19
C GLY A 253 11.18 -20.75 -7.71
N HIS A 254 11.44 -21.31 -8.89
CA HIS A 254 12.77 -21.37 -9.50
C HIS A 254 12.76 -20.75 -10.91
N GLY A 255 11.84 -21.16 -11.78
CA GLY A 255 11.76 -20.69 -13.15
C GLY A 255 11.21 -21.76 -14.07
N ILE A 256 11.66 -21.77 -15.31
CA ILE A 256 11.22 -22.68 -16.36
C ILE A 256 12.40 -23.34 -17.05
N GLN A 257 12.16 -24.55 -17.55
CA GLN A 257 13.09 -25.32 -18.34
C GLN A 257 12.34 -25.84 -19.57
N ALA A 258 12.93 -25.67 -20.74
CA ALA A 258 12.34 -26.13 -21.99
C ALA A 258 13.43 -26.42 -23.03
N ARG A 259 13.12 -27.27 -24.00
CA ARG A 259 13.98 -27.53 -25.15
C ARG A 259 13.55 -26.61 -26.29
N VAL A 260 14.45 -25.75 -26.76
CA VAL A 260 14.19 -24.87 -27.92
C VAL A 260 15.00 -25.40 -29.09
N GLY A 261 14.30 -25.99 -30.06
CA GLY A 261 14.92 -26.75 -31.14
C GLY A 261 15.68 -27.96 -30.57
N ASN A 262 17.01 -27.93 -30.64
CA ASN A 262 17.88 -28.98 -30.10
C ASN A 262 18.65 -28.60 -28.84
N GLN A 263 18.42 -27.39 -28.31
CA GLN A 263 19.15 -26.88 -27.14
C GLN A 263 18.27 -26.97 -25.89
N LEU A 264 18.87 -27.39 -24.77
CA LEU A 264 18.22 -27.31 -23.47
C LEU A 264 18.38 -25.90 -22.93
N VAL A 265 17.27 -25.20 -22.68
CA VAL A 265 17.28 -23.84 -22.18
C VAL A 265 16.60 -23.78 -20.82
N ILE A 266 17.23 -23.06 -19.90
CA ILE A 266 16.75 -22.82 -18.54
C ILE A 266 16.65 -21.31 -18.36
N ALA A 267 15.50 -20.83 -17.88
CA ALA A 267 15.25 -19.42 -17.56
C ALA A 267 14.67 -19.32 -16.15
N GLY A 268 15.34 -18.63 -15.23
CA GLY A 268 14.87 -18.58 -13.84
C GLY A 268 15.75 -17.76 -12.91
N ASN A 269 15.57 -17.96 -11.61
CA ASN A 269 16.39 -17.34 -10.58
C ASN A 269 17.67 -18.14 -10.32
N ASP A 270 18.52 -17.58 -9.47
CA ASP A 270 19.80 -18.14 -9.03
C ASP A 270 19.71 -19.58 -8.50
N ARG A 271 18.63 -19.88 -7.78
CA ARG A 271 18.37 -21.20 -7.18
C ARG A 271 18.21 -22.28 -8.25
N LEU A 272 17.68 -21.93 -9.43
CA LEU A 272 17.54 -22.85 -10.56
C LEU A 272 18.90 -23.20 -11.15
N LEU A 273 19.78 -22.22 -11.33
CA LEU A 273 21.13 -22.43 -11.84
C LEU A 273 21.93 -23.35 -10.91
N HIS A 274 21.87 -23.12 -9.59
CA HIS A 274 22.52 -23.97 -8.61
C HIS A 274 21.99 -25.40 -8.60
N ARG A 275 20.67 -25.58 -8.75
CA ARG A 275 20.04 -26.91 -8.81
C ARG A 275 20.54 -27.72 -10.01
N GLU A 276 20.73 -27.06 -11.15
CA GLU A 276 21.19 -27.68 -12.39
C GLU A 276 22.74 -27.69 -12.52
N ASN A 277 23.47 -27.31 -11.46
CA ASN A 277 24.93 -27.22 -11.41
C ASN A 277 25.55 -26.35 -12.52
N ILE A 278 24.90 -25.22 -12.85
CA ILE A 278 25.36 -24.29 -13.87
C ILE A 278 26.23 -23.23 -13.21
N ASP A 279 27.50 -23.16 -13.60
CA ASP A 279 28.45 -22.18 -13.09
C ASP A 279 28.12 -20.77 -13.60
N HIS A 280 28.10 -19.80 -12.70
CA HIS A 280 27.74 -18.42 -13.02
C HIS A 280 28.37 -17.43 -12.02
N ASP A 281 28.86 -16.31 -12.54
CA ASP A 281 29.68 -15.36 -11.77
C ASP A 281 28.86 -14.47 -10.82
N VAL A 282 27.52 -14.49 -10.92
CA VAL A 282 26.66 -13.53 -10.22
C VAL A 282 25.47 -14.22 -9.58
N CYS A 283 25.57 -14.40 -8.27
CA CYS A 283 24.51 -14.94 -7.40
C CYS A 283 23.77 -13.81 -6.67
N ASP A 284 22.57 -14.10 -6.15
CA ASP A 284 21.78 -13.19 -5.30
C ASP A 284 21.64 -11.75 -5.86
N VAL A 285 21.17 -11.66 -7.11
CA VAL A 285 20.89 -10.36 -7.73
C VAL A 285 19.53 -9.85 -7.26
N ASP A 286 19.56 -8.91 -6.33
CA ASP A 286 18.38 -8.17 -5.87
C ASP A 286 17.62 -7.50 -7.03
N GLY A 287 16.29 -7.61 -7.01
CA GLY A 287 15.40 -7.20 -8.09
C GLY A 287 14.88 -8.39 -8.89
N THR A 288 14.06 -8.14 -9.92
CA THR A 288 13.52 -9.21 -10.76
C THR A 288 14.50 -9.53 -11.88
N VAL A 289 15.33 -10.55 -11.66
CA VAL A 289 16.34 -11.00 -12.63
C VAL A 289 16.01 -12.39 -13.14
N VAL A 290 16.03 -12.54 -14.46
CA VAL A 290 15.91 -13.83 -15.13
C VAL A 290 17.28 -14.20 -15.68
N HIS A 291 17.87 -15.21 -15.07
CA HIS A 291 19.09 -15.85 -15.53
C HIS A 291 18.75 -16.85 -16.62
N LEU A 292 19.57 -16.89 -17.66
CA LEU A 292 19.44 -17.82 -18.77
C LEU A 292 20.68 -18.70 -18.90
N ALA A 293 20.44 -19.98 -19.14
CA ALA A 293 21.47 -20.93 -19.50
C ALA A 293 21.02 -21.79 -20.68
N VAL A 294 21.97 -22.10 -21.56
CA VAL A 294 21.76 -22.90 -22.77
C VAL A 294 22.78 -24.03 -22.77
N ASP A 295 22.31 -25.27 -22.89
CA ASP A 295 23.15 -26.48 -22.89
C ASP A 295 24.14 -26.51 -21.71
N SER A 296 23.64 -26.22 -20.49
CA SER A 296 24.42 -26.11 -19.24
C SER A 296 25.48 -25.02 -19.20
N THR A 297 25.49 -24.09 -20.17
CA THR A 297 26.37 -22.94 -20.19
C THR A 297 25.58 -21.67 -19.86
N TYR A 298 26.05 -20.89 -18.89
CA TYR A 298 25.41 -19.62 -18.54
C TYR A 298 25.45 -18.64 -19.71
N ALA A 299 24.29 -18.21 -20.20
CA ALA A 299 24.16 -17.35 -21.38
C ALA A 299 24.06 -15.87 -21.01
N GLY A 300 23.60 -15.56 -19.79
CA GLY A 300 23.50 -14.19 -19.28
C GLY A 300 22.26 -13.98 -18.42
N ARG A 301 21.89 -12.71 -18.23
CA ARG A 301 20.72 -12.32 -17.43
C ARG A 301 19.95 -11.17 -18.04
N ILE A 302 18.65 -11.14 -17.77
CA ILE A 302 17.73 -10.08 -18.14
C ILE A 302 17.22 -9.44 -16.84
N ILE A 303 17.42 -8.13 -16.72
CA ILE A 303 16.98 -7.35 -15.55
C ILE A 303 15.65 -6.70 -15.90
N ILE A 304 14.66 -6.94 -15.05
CA ILE A 304 13.30 -6.46 -15.22
C ILE A 304 12.97 -5.58 -14.03
N ALA A 305 12.44 -4.40 -14.32
CA ALA A 305 11.98 -3.47 -13.29
C ALA A 305 10.61 -2.92 -13.66
N ASP A 306 9.89 -2.45 -12.65
CA ASP A 306 8.60 -1.81 -12.84
C ASP A 306 8.79 -0.38 -13.38
N GLU A 307 7.98 -0.01 -14.38
CA GLU A 307 8.04 1.30 -15.02
C GLU A 307 7.49 2.39 -14.09
N LEU A 308 8.21 3.50 -13.97
CA LEU A 308 7.75 4.65 -13.18
C LEU A 308 6.48 5.26 -13.77
N LYS A 309 5.59 5.77 -12.91
CA LYS A 309 4.44 6.55 -13.38
C LYS A 309 4.91 7.85 -14.03
N PRO A 310 4.33 8.26 -15.17
CA PRO A 310 4.78 9.43 -15.91
C PRO A 310 4.62 10.74 -15.12
N ASP A 311 3.67 10.79 -14.18
CA ASP A 311 3.36 11.91 -13.32
C ASP A 311 4.12 11.88 -11.97
N ALA A 312 4.84 10.80 -11.65
CA ALA A 312 5.52 10.64 -10.36
C ALA A 312 6.51 11.78 -10.07
N VAL A 313 7.31 12.18 -11.05
CA VAL A 313 8.30 13.27 -10.90
C VAL A 313 7.60 14.59 -10.57
N GLU A 314 6.52 14.92 -11.26
CA GLU A 314 5.79 16.18 -11.00
C GLU A 314 5.02 16.13 -9.68
N ALA A 315 4.52 14.96 -9.29
CA ALA A 315 3.89 14.76 -7.98
C ALA A 315 4.89 15.03 -6.84
N ILE A 316 6.10 14.46 -6.89
CA ILE A 316 7.15 14.69 -5.87
C ILE A 316 7.54 16.17 -5.82
N ARG A 317 7.72 16.83 -6.97
CA ARG A 317 8.00 18.27 -7.03
C ARG A 317 6.87 19.11 -6.44
N SER A 318 5.63 18.76 -6.75
CA SER A 318 4.45 19.46 -6.22
C SER A 318 4.33 19.32 -4.71
N LEU A 319 4.65 18.15 -4.14
CA LEU A 319 4.70 17.95 -2.69
C LEU A 319 5.71 18.88 -2.02
N SER A 320 6.91 19.00 -2.60
CA SER A 320 7.93 19.94 -2.09
C SER A 320 7.44 21.39 -2.14
N ARG A 321 6.75 21.81 -3.21
CA ARG A 321 6.19 23.17 -3.35
C ARG A 321 5.11 23.50 -2.30
N ILE A 322 4.34 22.53 -1.85
CA ILE A 322 3.27 22.74 -0.85
C ILE A 322 3.76 22.63 0.60
N GLY A 323 5.07 22.43 0.82
CA GLY A 323 5.68 22.43 2.15
C GLY A 323 6.01 21.05 2.74
N VAL A 324 5.95 19.98 1.94
CA VAL A 324 6.52 18.69 2.36
C VAL A 324 8.04 18.79 2.32
N GLU A 325 8.68 18.73 3.48
CA GLU A 325 10.13 18.89 3.64
C GLU A 325 10.91 17.63 3.25
N LYS A 326 10.33 16.45 3.48
CA LYS A 326 11.02 15.18 3.26
C LYS A 326 10.16 14.17 2.49
N THR A 327 10.68 13.67 1.38
CA THR A 327 10.10 12.55 0.63
C THR A 327 11.03 11.35 0.71
N VAL A 328 10.50 10.19 1.11
CA VAL A 328 11.29 8.97 1.34
C VAL A 328 10.69 7.81 0.56
N MET A 329 11.49 7.03 -0.14
CA MET A 329 11.03 5.76 -0.74
C MET A 329 11.51 4.56 0.08
N LEU A 330 10.61 3.61 0.32
CA LEU A 330 10.92 2.30 0.88
C LEU A 330 10.76 1.25 -0.22
N THR A 331 11.76 0.40 -0.40
CA THR A 331 11.73 -0.63 -1.43
C THR A 331 12.51 -1.87 -1.03
N GLY A 332 12.07 -3.03 -1.55
CA GLY A 332 12.82 -4.29 -1.48
C GLY A 332 13.88 -4.44 -2.58
N ASP A 333 13.94 -3.52 -3.55
CA ASP A 333 14.99 -3.52 -4.57
C ASP A 333 16.37 -3.23 -3.97
N ASN A 334 17.44 -3.59 -4.69
CA ASN A 334 18.79 -3.20 -4.29
C ASN A 334 19.01 -1.69 -4.24
N LYS A 335 20.07 -1.32 -3.53
CA LYS A 335 20.56 0.05 -3.46
C LYS A 335 20.81 0.70 -4.82
N SER A 336 21.30 -0.02 -5.82
CA SER A 336 21.61 0.57 -7.14
C SER A 336 20.34 1.07 -7.84
N VAL A 337 19.32 0.21 -7.93
CA VAL A 337 18.02 0.51 -8.54
C VAL A 337 17.28 1.55 -7.69
N ALA A 338 17.23 1.36 -6.37
CA ALA A 338 16.60 2.31 -5.46
C ALA A 338 17.24 3.71 -5.55
N SER A 339 18.56 3.80 -5.60
CA SER A 339 19.28 5.07 -5.74
C SER A 339 19.00 5.73 -7.08
N SER A 340 19.00 4.96 -8.17
CA SER A 340 18.69 5.48 -9.51
C SER A 340 17.28 6.06 -9.57
N VAL A 341 16.30 5.32 -9.04
CA VAL A 341 14.90 5.77 -8.98
C VAL A 341 14.73 6.99 -8.08
N ALA A 342 15.34 6.98 -6.90
CA ALA A 342 15.30 8.10 -5.97
C ALA A 342 15.88 9.38 -6.60
N GLN A 343 17.00 9.26 -7.32
CA GLN A 343 17.61 10.38 -8.03
C GLN A 343 16.75 10.87 -9.20
N GLN A 344 16.16 9.96 -9.97
CA GLN A 344 15.27 10.29 -11.08
C GLN A 344 14.00 11.03 -10.62
N LEU A 345 13.44 10.61 -9.47
CA LEU A 345 12.25 11.22 -8.87
C LEU A 345 12.56 12.48 -8.05
N GLY A 346 13.82 12.70 -7.66
CA GLY A 346 14.22 13.80 -6.79
C GLY A 346 13.78 13.62 -5.33
N LEU A 347 13.82 12.39 -4.82
CA LEU A 347 13.49 12.07 -3.43
C LEU A 347 14.57 12.56 -2.47
N SER A 348 14.17 12.92 -1.24
CA SER A 348 15.10 13.36 -0.20
C SER A 348 15.92 12.21 0.39
N ASP A 349 15.36 11.00 0.43
CA ASP A 349 15.96 9.84 1.09
C ASP A 349 15.37 8.54 0.50
N TYR A 350 16.05 7.41 0.67
CA TYR A 350 15.52 6.10 0.31
C TYR A 350 16.05 5.00 1.24
N ARG A 351 15.28 3.92 1.39
CA ARG A 351 15.70 2.69 2.06
C ARG A 351 15.44 1.53 1.11
N ALA A 352 16.50 0.79 0.82
CA ALA A 352 16.55 -0.32 -0.12
C ALA A 352 16.73 -1.65 0.61
N GLU A 353 16.57 -2.77 -0.09
CA GLU A 353 16.80 -4.14 0.42
C GLU A 353 15.92 -4.46 1.64
N LEU A 354 14.71 -3.87 1.71
CA LEU A 354 13.79 -4.06 2.82
C LEU A 354 12.82 -5.23 2.58
N LEU A 355 12.75 -6.16 3.53
CA LEU A 355 11.63 -7.10 3.65
C LEU A 355 10.38 -6.40 4.20
N PRO A 356 9.17 -7.01 4.11
CA PRO A 356 7.95 -6.39 4.63
C PRO A 356 8.04 -5.96 6.11
N GLU A 357 8.69 -6.75 6.95
CA GLU A 357 8.90 -6.42 8.37
C GLU A 357 9.88 -5.24 8.54
N ASP A 358 10.91 -5.16 7.69
CA ASP A 358 11.89 -4.07 7.70
C ASP A 358 11.28 -2.75 7.23
N LYS A 359 10.28 -2.79 6.32
CA LYS A 359 9.51 -1.59 5.95
C LYS A 359 8.80 -1.00 7.17
N VAL A 360 8.19 -1.84 8.01
CA VAL A 360 7.52 -1.37 9.24
C VAL A 360 8.54 -0.74 10.19
N ASN A 361 9.67 -1.39 10.43
CA ASN A 361 10.75 -0.85 11.26
C ASN A 361 11.29 0.48 10.72
N ALA A 362 11.46 0.61 9.40
CA ALA A 362 11.89 1.84 8.76
C ALA A 362 10.86 2.97 8.94
N ILE A 363 9.57 2.68 8.81
CA ILE A 363 8.49 3.65 9.07
C ILE A 363 8.52 4.10 10.52
N GLU A 364 8.67 3.20 11.49
CA GLU A 364 8.77 3.56 12.90
C GLU A 364 9.96 4.47 13.21
N GLN A 365 11.12 4.21 12.58
CA GLN A 365 12.29 5.08 12.72
C GLN A 365 12.02 6.48 12.16
N ILE A 366 11.39 6.56 10.98
CA ILE A 366 11.01 7.84 10.35
C ILE A 366 10.01 8.59 11.24
N LEU A 367 9.01 7.91 11.79
CA LEU A 367 8.03 8.49 12.70
C LEU A 367 8.67 9.10 13.96
N ARG A 368 9.70 8.46 14.51
CA ARG A 368 10.42 8.97 15.70
C ARG A 368 11.28 10.20 15.40
N GLN A 369 11.78 10.32 14.16
CA GLN A 369 12.67 11.40 13.74
C GLN A 369 11.91 12.58 13.10
N ALA A 370 10.68 12.35 12.62
CA ALA A 370 9.89 13.35 11.95
C ALA A 370 9.48 14.48 12.91
N LYS A 371 9.66 15.73 12.48
CA LYS A 371 9.25 16.93 13.23
C LYS A 371 7.74 17.21 13.14
N GLY A 372 6.98 16.39 12.42
CA GLY A 372 5.55 16.61 12.09
C GLY A 372 4.86 15.31 11.71
N LYS A 373 3.72 15.39 10.99
CA LYS A 373 2.98 14.18 10.60
C LYS A 373 3.65 13.51 9.40
N VAL A 374 3.70 12.18 9.45
CA VAL A 374 4.18 11.34 8.35
C VAL A 374 2.97 10.74 7.64
N ALA A 375 2.93 10.85 6.32
CA ALA A 375 2.01 10.11 5.47
C ALA A 375 2.74 8.94 4.81
N PHE A 376 2.15 7.76 4.84
CA PHE A 376 2.60 6.61 4.07
C PHE A 376 1.68 6.41 2.86
N VAL A 377 2.25 6.20 1.68
CA VAL A 377 1.55 5.95 0.40
C VAL A 377 2.01 4.58 -0.10
N GLY A 378 1.08 3.64 -0.24
CA GLY A 378 1.35 2.25 -0.61
C GLY A 378 0.21 1.65 -1.39
#